data_AF-A0A9J5ZR59-F1
#
_entry.id   AF-A0A9J5ZR59-F1
#
_cell.length_a   1.000
_cell.length_b   1.000
_cell.length_c   1.000
_cell.angle_alpha   90.00
_cell.angle_beta   90.00
_cell.angle_gamma   90.00
#
_symmetry.space_group_name_H-M   'P 1'
#
loop_
_entity.id
_entity.type
_entity.pdbx_description
1 polymer ?
#
loop_
_entity_poly.entity_id
_entity_poly.type
_entity_poly.pdbx_seq_one_letter_code
_entity_poly.pdbx_strand_id
1 'polypeptide(L)'
;MNIDGWIPRELILGAEALSKVPEEFVLQHPTNGNPPTLFLALRDLISKLNKEKFAATEARDISVFLDRAFVHLEAWFKWFNTTQAGKEMGSYYWHGRDTATTREINPKVQLTWKIVETGSNYPRREFVREVLEKPVLQLVPHLGYVSLFPFILRLIPPDSWILESQLHLISNKSILWTDFGLRSLSKTSSMYMKRNTEHDPPYWRGPIWIPLNILNSDVYNY
;
A
#
# COMPACT_ATOMS: atom_id res chain seq x y z
N MET A 1 6.95 -17.86 -9.23
CA MET A 1 5.75 -17.34 -9.91
C MET A 1 4.93 -18.55 -10.34
N ASN A 2 3.60 -18.50 -10.21
CA ASN A 2 2.76 -19.58 -10.71
C ASN A 2 2.56 -19.47 -12.25
N ILE A 3 1.81 -20.40 -12.84
CA ILE A 3 1.54 -20.41 -14.29
C ILE A 3 0.76 -19.18 -14.78
N ASP A 4 -0.01 -18.53 -13.90
CA ASP A 4 -0.82 -17.36 -14.23
C ASP A 4 -0.03 -16.04 -14.17
N GLY A 5 1.22 -16.06 -13.71
CA GLY A 5 2.02 -14.85 -13.50
C GLY A 5 1.96 -14.27 -12.09
N TRP A 6 1.29 -14.94 -11.15
CA TRP A 6 1.17 -14.48 -9.76
C TRP A 6 2.41 -14.81 -8.91
N ILE A 7 2.74 -13.89 -8.00
CA ILE A 7 3.79 -14.06 -6.99
C ILE A 7 3.16 -13.81 -5.60
N PRO A 8 3.31 -14.74 -4.63
CA PRO A 8 2.81 -14.55 -3.27
C PRO A 8 3.46 -13.35 -2.59
N ARG A 9 2.69 -12.66 -1.73
CA ARG A 9 3.17 -11.49 -1.00
C ARG A 9 4.25 -11.83 0.01
N GLU A 10 4.10 -12.99 0.65
CA GLU A 10 4.97 -13.52 1.68
C GLU A 10 5.43 -14.92 1.27
N LEU A 11 6.75 -15.13 1.21
CA LEU A 11 7.36 -16.42 0.92
C LEU A 11 7.71 -17.11 2.24
N ILE A 12 6.87 -18.06 2.64
CA ILE A 12 7.01 -18.81 3.90
C ILE A 12 7.45 -20.24 3.54
N LEU A 13 8.76 -20.46 3.46
CA LEU A 13 9.34 -21.70 2.95
C LEU A 13 10.10 -22.44 4.06
N GLY A 14 9.74 -23.70 4.29
CA GLY A 14 10.38 -24.57 5.26
C GLY A 14 9.89 -24.39 6.70
N ALA A 15 10.27 -25.35 7.56
CA ALA A 15 9.78 -25.43 8.94
C ALA A 15 10.18 -24.22 9.81
N GLU A 16 11.35 -23.63 9.56
CA GLU A 16 11.80 -22.46 10.32
C GLU A 16 10.95 -21.21 10.04
N ALA A 17 10.60 -20.95 8.78
CA ALA A 17 9.74 -19.82 8.44
C ALA A 17 8.31 -20.06 8.96
N LEU A 18 7.81 -21.28 8.84
CA LEU A 18 6.47 -21.67 9.32
C LEU A 18 6.32 -21.50 10.83
N SER A 19 7.36 -21.79 11.63
CA SER A 19 7.26 -21.66 13.09
C SER A 19 7.16 -20.22 13.60
N LYS A 20 7.42 -19.24 12.74
CA LYS A 20 7.40 -17.79 13.08
C LYS A 20 6.13 -17.08 12.60
N VAL A 21 5.26 -17.76 11.86
CA VAL A 21 4.08 -17.16 11.25
C VAL A 21 2.81 -17.82 11.80
N PRO A 22 1.86 -17.05 12.36
CA PRO A 22 0.56 -17.59 12.75
C PRO A 22 -0.13 -18.30 11.57
N GLU A 23 -0.82 -19.40 11.86
CA GLU A 23 -1.38 -20.31 10.85
C GLU A 23 -2.32 -19.58 9.87
N GLU A 24 -3.09 -18.61 10.37
CA GLU A 24 -4.02 -17.80 9.58
C GLU A 24 -3.33 -16.94 8.50
N PHE A 25 -2.03 -16.67 8.61
CA PHE A 25 -1.27 -15.88 7.63
C PHE A 25 -0.44 -16.74 6.67
N VAL A 26 -0.36 -18.06 6.90
CA VAL A 26 0.42 -18.96 6.04
C VAL A 26 -0.23 -19.09 4.67
N LEU A 27 -1.55 -19.25 4.62
CA LEU A 27 -2.29 -19.39 3.36
C LEU A 27 -2.21 -18.10 2.53
N GLN A 28 -1.70 -18.23 1.32
CA GLN A 28 -1.60 -17.13 0.35
C GLN A 28 -2.74 -17.22 -0.67
N HIS A 29 -3.28 -16.08 -1.09
CA HIS A 29 -4.41 -16.01 -2.03
C HIS A 29 -3.96 -15.47 -3.40
N PRO A 30 -4.03 -16.28 -4.48
CA PRO A 30 -3.62 -15.88 -5.83
C PRO A 30 -4.43 -14.75 -6.46
N THR A 31 -5.53 -14.34 -5.84
CA THR A 31 -6.33 -13.17 -6.25
C THR A 31 -5.75 -11.84 -5.74
N ASN A 32 -4.93 -11.89 -4.69
CA ASN A 32 -4.45 -10.69 -4.00
C ASN A 32 -3.14 -10.22 -4.63
N GLY A 33 -3.13 -8.98 -5.13
CA GLY A 33 -1.93 -8.30 -5.60
C GLY A 33 -1.16 -7.58 -4.48
N ASN A 34 0.07 -7.20 -4.78
CA ASN A 34 0.89 -6.30 -3.96
C ASN A 34 1.48 -5.20 -4.83
N PRO A 35 1.86 -4.05 -4.26
CA PRO A 35 2.51 -2.98 -5.01
C PRO A 35 3.72 -3.49 -5.84
N PRO A 36 3.82 -3.15 -7.15
CA PRO A 36 4.94 -3.50 -8.06
C PRO A 36 6.31 -2.88 -7.70
N THR A 37 6.70 -2.79 -6.43
CA THR A 37 7.90 -2.02 -6.04
C THR A 37 9.19 -2.55 -6.69
N LEU A 38 9.24 -3.82 -7.09
CA LEU A 38 10.32 -4.36 -7.93
C LEU A 38 10.56 -3.54 -9.21
N PHE A 39 9.51 -3.04 -9.86
CA PHE A 39 9.64 -2.20 -11.06
C PHE A 39 10.28 -0.84 -10.77
N LEU A 40 10.19 -0.32 -9.53
CA LEU A 40 10.89 0.90 -9.15
C LEU A 40 12.41 0.67 -9.14
N ALA A 41 12.85 -0.48 -8.62
CA ALA A 41 14.26 -0.86 -8.64
C ALA A 41 14.77 -1.17 -10.06
N LEU A 42 13.97 -1.89 -10.87
CA LEU A 42 14.31 -2.17 -12.27
C LEU A 42 14.40 -0.89 -13.10
N ARG A 43 13.50 0.07 -12.88
CA ARG A 43 13.55 1.40 -13.53
C ARG A 43 14.84 2.14 -13.19
N ASP A 44 15.25 2.14 -11.92
CA ASP A 44 16.51 2.77 -11.50
C ASP A 44 17.74 2.08 -12.12
N LEU A 45 17.74 0.74 -12.15
CA LEU A 45 18.78 -0.07 -12.79
C LEU A 45 18.92 0.28 -14.28
N ILE A 46 17.81 0.32 -15.02
CA ILE A 46 17.79 0.68 -16.45
C ILE A 46 18.22 2.14 -16.66
N SER A 47 17.78 3.06 -15.80
CA SER A 47 18.19 4.47 -15.85
C SER A 47 19.71 4.62 -15.68
N LYS A 48 20.32 3.89 -14.74
CA LYS A 48 21.77 3.87 -14.52
C LYS A 48 22.52 3.22 -15.68
N LEU A 49 21.97 2.17 -16.27
CA LEU A 49 22.52 1.52 -17.46
C LEU A 49 22.58 2.50 -18.64
N ASN A 50 21.48 3.20 -18.92
CA ASN A 50 21.39 4.20 -19.99
C ASN A 50 22.29 5.42 -19.76
N LYS A 51 22.65 5.72 -18.51
CA LYS A 51 23.57 6.80 -18.12
C LYS A 51 25.02 6.33 -18.00
N GLU A 52 25.33 5.12 -18.45
CA GLU A 52 26.67 4.52 -18.43
C GLU A 52 27.32 4.53 -17.04
N LYS A 53 26.51 4.25 -15.99
CA LYS A 53 26.96 4.26 -14.59
C LYS A 53 27.57 2.94 -14.11
N PHE A 54 27.74 1.96 -15.00
CA PHE A 54 28.29 0.64 -14.70
C PHE A 54 29.55 0.39 -15.52
N ALA A 55 30.45 -0.47 -15.00
CA ALA A 55 31.55 -0.97 -15.81
C ALA A 55 31.02 -1.79 -17.00
N ALA A 56 31.79 -1.88 -18.08
CA ALA A 56 31.35 -2.55 -19.31
C ALA A 56 30.93 -4.02 -19.11
N THR A 57 31.61 -4.75 -18.21
CA THR A 57 31.26 -6.13 -17.86
C THR A 57 29.95 -6.20 -17.09
N GLU A 58 29.76 -5.35 -16.09
CA GLU A 58 28.52 -5.28 -15.30
C GLU A 58 27.32 -4.90 -16.19
N ALA A 59 27.49 -3.92 -17.07
CA ALA A 59 26.46 -3.50 -18.01
C ALA A 59 26.00 -4.66 -18.92
N ARG A 60 26.95 -5.49 -19.37
CA ARG A 60 26.66 -6.69 -20.16
C ARG A 60 25.88 -7.72 -19.34
N ASP A 61 26.31 -8.00 -18.11
CA ASP A 61 25.66 -8.98 -17.24
C ASP A 61 24.23 -8.54 -16.86
N ILE A 62 24.05 -7.26 -16.56
CA ILE A 62 22.73 -6.65 -16.30
C ILE A 62 21.83 -6.80 -17.53
N SER A 63 22.35 -6.54 -18.73
CA SER A 63 21.57 -6.65 -19.97
C SER A 63 21.12 -8.09 -20.22
N VAL A 64 22.02 -9.06 -20.04
CA VAL A 64 21.71 -10.50 -20.17
C VAL A 64 20.67 -10.93 -19.11
N PHE A 65 20.79 -10.42 -17.89
CA PHE A 65 19.82 -10.69 -16.84
C PHE A 65 18.43 -10.14 -17.21
N LEU A 66 18.34 -8.89 -17.65
CA LEU A 66 17.07 -8.25 -18.01
C LEU A 66 16.38 -8.96 -19.17
N ASP A 67 17.13 -9.37 -20.19
CA ASP A 67 16.62 -10.13 -21.34
C ASP A 67 15.99 -11.46 -20.89
N ARG A 68 16.68 -12.22 -20.03
CA ARG A 68 16.16 -13.47 -19.46
C ARG A 68 14.98 -13.25 -18.52
N ALA A 69 15.00 -12.17 -17.74
CA ALA A 69 13.94 -11.84 -16.80
C ALA A 69 12.67 -11.34 -17.49
N PHE A 70 12.78 -10.78 -18.71
CA PHE A 70 11.69 -10.09 -19.39
C PHE A 70 10.42 -10.94 -19.50
N VAL A 71 10.54 -12.21 -19.89
CA VAL A 71 9.37 -13.11 -20.03
C VAL A 71 8.60 -13.27 -18.71
N HIS A 72 9.30 -13.25 -17.58
CA HIS A 72 8.69 -13.37 -16.25
C HIS A 72 8.08 -12.04 -15.80
N LEU A 73 8.77 -10.94 -16.05
CA LEU A 73 8.28 -9.59 -15.76
C LEU A 73 7.01 -9.27 -16.57
N GLU A 74 6.97 -9.69 -17.83
CA GLU A 74 5.81 -9.52 -18.70
C GLU A 74 4.62 -10.36 -18.22
N ALA A 75 4.84 -11.63 -17.87
CA ALA A 75 3.80 -12.49 -17.32
C ALA A 75 3.20 -11.91 -16.02
N TRP A 76 4.07 -11.45 -15.11
CA TRP A 76 3.62 -10.79 -13.87
C TRP A 76 2.85 -9.50 -14.14
N PHE A 77 3.34 -8.66 -15.06
CA PHE A 77 2.68 -7.40 -15.42
C PHE A 77 1.30 -7.66 -16.02
N LYS A 78 1.19 -8.63 -16.95
CA LYS A 78 -0.09 -9.04 -17.54
C LYS A 78 -1.04 -9.54 -16.46
N TRP A 79 -0.58 -10.40 -15.56
CA TRP A 79 -1.36 -10.86 -14.41
C TRP A 79 -1.88 -9.69 -13.56
N PHE A 80 -1.00 -8.78 -13.14
CA PHE A 80 -1.38 -7.65 -12.30
C PHE A 80 -2.38 -6.73 -13.00
N ASN A 81 -2.10 -6.36 -14.25
CA ASN A 81 -2.91 -5.43 -15.01
C ASN A 81 -4.32 -5.96 -15.32
N THR A 82 -4.45 -7.28 -15.51
CA THR A 82 -5.73 -7.92 -15.81
C THR A 82 -6.54 -8.23 -14.54
N THR A 83 -5.90 -8.81 -13.52
CA THR A 83 -6.62 -9.29 -12.33
C THR A 83 -7.00 -8.17 -11.36
N GLN A 84 -6.26 -7.07 -11.34
CA GLN A 84 -6.54 -5.93 -10.47
C GLN A 84 -7.38 -4.86 -11.17
N ALA A 85 -7.89 -5.11 -12.38
CA ALA A 85 -8.73 -4.18 -13.11
C ALA A 85 -10.03 -3.86 -12.35
N GLY A 86 -10.40 -2.58 -12.33
CA GLY A 86 -11.63 -2.08 -11.76
C GLY A 86 -12.80 -2.12 -12.75
N LYS A 87 -13.95 -1.58 -12.32
CA LYS A 87 -15.18 -1.57 -13.13
C LYS A 87 -15.10 -0.63 -14.32
N GLU A 88 -14.41 0.50 -14.15
CA GLU A 88 -14.24 1.51 -15.19
C GLU A 88 -12.94 1.28 -15.95
N MET A 89 -12.90 1.65 -17.22
CA MET A 89 -11.71 1.55 -18.05
C MET A 89 -10.56 2.36 -17.43
N GLY A 90 -9.39 1.73 -17.28
CA GLY A 90 -8.21 2.34 -16.66
C GLY A 90 -8.29 2.48 -15.13
N SER A 91 -9.37 2.00 -14.49
CA SER A 91 -9.45 1.92 -13.03
C SER A 91 -8.89 0.58 -12.52
N TYR A 92 -8.46 0.56 -11.26
CA TYR A 92 -7.94 -0.63 -10.59
C TYR A 92 -8.52 -0.75 -9.18
N TYR A 93 -8.59 -1.98 -8.67
CA TYR A 93 -9.08 -2.28 -7.33
C TYR A 93 -8.26 -3.39 -6.65
N TRP A 94 -7.86 -3.14 -5.40
CA TRP A 94 -7.16 -4.12 -4.57
C TRP A 94 -8.12 -5.13 -3.94
N HIS A 95 -7.94 -6.40 -4.29
CA HIS A 95 -8.61 -7.55 -3.66
C HIS A 95 -8.09 -7.86 -2.25
N GLY A 96 -8.77 -8.74 -1.53
CA GLY A 96 -8.33 -9.24 -0.22
C GLY A 96 -8.80 -8.42 0.99
N ARG A 97 -9.67 -7.42 0.79
CA ARG A 97 -10.34 -6.74 1.89
C ARG A 97 -11.56 -7.54 2.36
N ASP A 98 -11.64 -7.80 3.66
CA ASP A 98 -12.85 -8.36 4.26
C ASP A 98 -13.96 -7.30 4.23
N THR A 99 -15.03 -7.61 3.50
CA THR A 99 -16.20 -6.72 3.36
C THR A 99 -17.27 -6.99 4.41
N ALA A 100 -17.18 -8.11 5.11
CA ALA A 100 -18.14 -8.55 6.13
C ALA A 100 -17.68 -8.22 7.56
N THR A 101 -16.41 -7.88 7.77
CA THR A 101 -15.92 -7.53 9.11
C THR A 101 -16.65 -6.33 9.72
N THR A 102 -17.19 -6.55 10.91
CA THR A 102 -17.79 -5.54 11.78
C THR A 102 -16.83 -5.08 12.88
N ARG A 103 -15.57 -5.51 12.84
CA ARG A 103 -14.56 -5.17 13.86
C ARG A 103 -13.70 -3.97 13.49
N GLU A 104 -13.56 -3.69 12.20
CA GLU A 104 -12.67 -2.65 11.69
C GLU A 104 -13.36 -1.29 11.54
N ILE A 105 -12.62 -0.21 11.83
CA ILE A 105 -13.14 1.16 11.75
C ILE A 105 -13.03 1.72 10.33
N ASN A 106 -14.13 2.34 9.91
CA ASN A 106 -14.23 3.26 8.78
C ASN A 106 -14.61 4.68 9.25
N PRO A 107 -14.50 5.71 8.40
CA PRO A 107 -14.59 7.12 8.84
C PRO A 107 -15.98 7.54 9.32
N LYS A 108 -17.01 6.80 8.91
CA LYS A 108 -18.43 7.03 9.27
C LYS A 108 -18.95 6.04 10.31
N VAL A 109 -18.05 5.36 11.02
CA VAL A 109 -18.42 4.40 12.05
C VAL A 109 -17.69 4.69 13.35
N GLN A 110 -18.34 4.34 14.45
CA GLN A 110 -17.77 4.36 15.78
C GLN A 110 -17.66 2.93 16.31
N LEU A 111 -16.64 2.67 17.12
CA LEU A 111 -16.59 1.46 17.93
C LEU A 111 -17.35 1.71 19.23
N THR A 112 -18.32 0.85 19.49
CA THR A 112 -19.10 0.87 20.73
C THR A 112 -19.00 -0.48 21.41
N TRP A 113 -19.00 -0.47 22.74
CA TRP A 113 -19.09 -1.71 23.50
C TRP A 113 -20.52 -2.21 23.47
N LYS A 114 -20.75 -3.41 22.95
CA LYS A 114 -22.04 -4.11 23.08
C LYS A 114 -21.85 -5.44 23.78
N ILE A 115 -22.87 -5.83 24.54
CA ILE A 115 -22.94 -7.17 25.12
C ILE A 115 -23.47 -8.08 24.02
N VAL A 116 -22.69 -9.08 23.65
CA VAL A 116 -23.06 -10.09 22.66
C VAL A 116 -23.36 -11.37 23.42
N GLU A 117 -24.59 -11.85 23.28
CA GLU A 117 -24.98 -13.17 23.77
C GLU A 117 -24.38 -14.21 22.82
N THR A 118 -23.25 -14.79 23.22
CA THR A 118 -22.76 -16.03 22.61
C THR A 118 -23.58 -17.19 23.16
N GLY A 119 -23.78 -18.28 22.41
CA GLY A 119 -24.53 -19.47 22.86
C GLY A 119 -23.98 -20.20 24.09
N SER A 120 -23.03 -19.60 24.81
CA SER A 120 -22.52 -19.99 26.11
C SER A 120 -23.16 -19.12 27.20
N ASN A 121 -23.35 -19.65 28.42
CA ASN A 121 -24.02 -18.99 29.55
C ASN A 121 -23.34 -17.72 30.11
N TYR A 122 -22.35 -17.14 29.43
CA TYR A 122 -21.66 -15.94 29.86
C TYR A 122 -21.71 -14.85 28.77
N PRO A 123 -22.36 -13.70 29.05
CA PRO A 123 -22.38 -12.59 28.12
C PRO A 123 -20.96 -12.06 27.90
N ARG A 124 -20.56 -11.90 26.63
CA ARG A 124 -19.25 -11.34 26.28
C ARG A 124 -19.41 -9.88 25.86
N ARG A 125 -18.55 -9.01 26.38
CA ARG A 125 -18.47 -7.62 25.93
C ARG A 125 -17.57 -7.58 24.69
N GLU A 126 -18.12 -7.16 23.56
CA GLU A 126 -17.36 -7.03 22.32
C GLU A 126 -17.43 -5.59 21.80
N PHE A 127 -16.32 -5.12 21.24
CA PHE A 127 -16.27 -3.87 20.51
C PHE A 127 -16.84 -4.09 19.12
N VAL A 128 -17.98 -3.47 18.83
CA VAL A 128 -18.66 -3.60 17.55
C VAL A 128 -18.74 -2.27 16.83
N ARG A 129 -18.62 -2.34 15.51
CA ARG A 129 -18.81 -1.23 14.59
C ARG A 129 -20.28 -0.83 14.54
N GLU A 130 -20.54 0.45 14.78
CA GLU A 130 -21.85 1.07 14.58
C GLU A 130 -21.78 2.08 13.42
N VAL A 131 -22.63 1.88 12.41
CA VAL A 131 -22.70 2.74 11.23
C VAL A 131 -23.62 3.92 11.54
N LEU A 132 -23.08 5.12 11.54
CA LEU A 132 -23.82 6.34 11.89
C LEU A 132 -24.74 6.82 10.74
N GLU A 133 -24.30 6.60 9.50
CA GLU A 133 -24.99 7.04 8.30
C GLU A 133 -24.90 6.00 7.19
N LYS A 134 -25.92 5.93 6.33
CA LYS A 134 -25.86 5.10 5.13
C LYS A 134 -24.73 5.59 4.20
N PRO A 135 -23.79 4.71 3.80
CA PRO A 135 -22.72 5.10 2.90
C PRO A 135 -23.26 5.43 1.50
N VAL A 136 -22.67 6.44 0.89
CA VAL A 136 -22.92 6.85 -0.50
C VAL A 136 -21.60 6.91 -1.26
N LEU A 137 -21.64 6.67 -2.58
CA LEU A 137 -20.47 6.76 -3.45
C LEU A 137 -19.89 8.19 -3.37
N GLN A 138 -18.61 8.28 -3.00
CA GLN A 138 -17.89 9.54 -2.84
C GLN A 138 -16.38 9.27 -2.85
N LEU A 139 -15.58 10.33 -2.99
CA LEU A 139 -14.15 10.26 -2.72
C LEU A 139 -13.91 10.08 -1.22
N VAL A 140 -12.98 9.18 -0.86
CA VAL A 140 -12.61 8.95 0.54
C VAL A 140 -11.75 10.13 1.02
N PRO A 141 -12.18 10.92 2.02
CA PRO A 141 -11.56 12.20 2.37
C PRO A 141 -10.37 12.00 3.31
N HIS A 142 -9.36 11.25 2.87
CA HIS A 142 -8.17 10.95 3.65
C HIS A 142 -6.91 11.37 2.91
N LEU A 143 -6.36 12.49 3.36
CA LEU A 143 -5.06 12.94 2.93
C LEU A 143 -3.96 12.16 3.66
N GLY A 144 -3.06 11.55 2.90
CA GLY A 144 -1.94 10.78 3.42
C GLY A 144 -1.06 10.29 2.28
N TYR A 145 -0.24 9.27 2.53
CA TYR A 145 0.65 8.71 1.52
C TYR A 145 -0.05 8.30 0.22
N VAL A 146 -1.25 7.71 0.31
CA VAL A 146 -2.04 7.32 -0.87
C VAL A 146 -2.29 8.50 -1.81
N SER A 147 -2.55 9.69 -1.25
CA SER A 147 -2.78 10.92 -2.01
C SER A 147 -1.52 11.47 -2.69
N LEU A 148 -0.33 11.07 -2.22
CA LEU A 148 0.96 11.52 -2.73
C LEU A 148 1.51 10.61 -3.84
N PHE A 149 0.90 9.46 -4.15
CA PHE A 149 1.43 8.53 -5.17
C PHE A 149 1.66 9.17 -6.54
N PRO A 150 0.77 10.03 -7.09
CA PRO A 150 1.05 10.69 -8.35
C PRO A 150 2.34 11.53 -8.32
N PHE A 151 2.62 12.19 -7.18
CA PHE A 151 3.86 12.93 -6.95
C PHE A 151 5.07 11.99 -6.79
N ILE A 152 4.97 11.00 -5.90
CA ILE A 152 6.05 10.04 -5.59
C ILE A 152 6.48 9.26 -6.84
N LEU A 153 5.53 8.90 -7.70
CA LEU A 153 5.78 8.17 -8.95
C LEU A 153 6.16 9.09 -10.12
N ARG A 154 6.22 10.41 -9.90
CA ARG A 154 6.56 11.44 -10.91
C ARG A 154 5.61 11.43 -12.12
N LEU A 155 4.33 11.23 -11.85
CA LEU A 155 3.28 11.23 -12.88
C LEU A 155 2.68 12.62 -13.11
N ILE A 156 2.99 13.59 -12.25
CA ILE A 156 2.51 14.96 -12.36
C ILE A 156 3.47 15.77 -13.23
N PRO A 157 3.00 16.48 -14.27
CA PRO A 157 3.83 17.36 -15.08
C PRO A 157 4.45 18.50 -14.25
N PRO A 158 5.69 18.93 -14.55
CA PRO A 158 6.42 19.93 -13.76
C PRO A 158 5.78 21.33 -13.79
N ASP A 159 5.02 21.64 -14.83
CA ASP A 159 4.29 22.90 -15.03
C ASP A 159 2.84 22.85 -14.50
N SER A 160 2.43 21.73 -13.90
CA SER A 160 1.06 21.56 -13.40
C SER A 160 0.85 22.25 -12.05
N TRP A 161 -0.26 22.98 -11.92
CA TRP A 161 -0.74 23.50 -10.62
C TRP A 161 -0.99 22.39 -9.57
N ILE A 162 -1.19 21.15 -10.02
CA ILE A 162 -1.33 19.98 -9.14
C ILE A 162 -0.02 19.72 -8.40
N LEU A 163 1.13 19.93 -9.04
CA LEU A 163 2.43 19.77 -8.41
C LEU A 163 2.61 20.77 -7.28
N GLU A 164 2.30 22.05 -7.53
CA GLU A 164 2.34 23.11 -6.52
C GLU A 164 1.43 22.75 -5.32
N SER A 165 0.22 22.30 -5.59
CA SER A 165 -0.72 21.86 -4.56
C SER A 165 -0.16 20.72 -3.71
N GLN A 166 0.50 19.73 -4.33
CA GLN A 166 1.13 18.62 -3.62
C GLN A 166 2.28 19.09 -2.74
N LEU A 167 3.13 20.00 -3.23
CA LEU A 167 4.25 20.57 -2.47
C LEU A 167 3.75 21.39 -1.26
N HIS A 168 2.65 22.13 -1.41
CA HIS A 168 2.00 22.81 -0.28
C HIS A 168 1.48 21.83 0.78
N LEU A 169 0.89 20.71 0.38
CA LEU A 169 0.43 19.68 1.32
C LEU A 169 1.60 18.99 2.05
N ILE A 170 2.67 18.68 1.31
CA ILE A 170 3.88 18.03 1.83
C ILE A 170 4.55 18.92 2.87
N SER A 171 4.79 20.21 2.57
CA SER A 171 5.50 21.15 3.45
C SER A 171 4.70 21.64 4.66
N ASN A 172 3.38 21.35 4.71
CA ASN A 172 2.53 21.83 5.79
C ASN A 172 2.66 21.01 7.08
N LYS A 173 3.23 21.65 8.13
CA LYS A 173 3.43 21.08 9.47
C LYS A 173 2.14 20.70 10.21
N SER A 174 1.04 21.37 9.90
CA SER A 174 -0.28 21.08 10.47
C SER A 174 -0.94 19.86 9.84
N ILE A 175 -0.41 19.37 8.72
CA ILE A 175 -0.99 18.28 7.93
C ILE A 175 -0.06 17.06 7.94
N LEU A 176 0.97 17.04 7.08
CA LEU A 176 1.84 15.88 6.86
C LEU A 176 3.26 16.07 7.39
N TRP A 177 3.81 17.29 7.34
CA TRP A 177 5.23 17.53 7.68
C TRP A 177 5.51 17.39 9.17
N THR A 178 6.65 16.79 9.49
CA THR A 178 7.26 16.75 10.83
C THR A 178 8.75 16.98 10.72
N ASP A 179 9.42 17.23 11.84
CA ASP A 179 10.89 17.33 11.89
C ASP A 179 11.59 15.96 11.69
N PHE A 180 10.82 14.85 11.58
CA PHE A 180 11.30 13.48 11.41
C PHE A 180 10.87 12.83 10.07
N GLY A 181 10.18 13.58 9.20
CA GLY A 181 9.62 13.08 7.94
C GLY A 181 8.10 13.25 7.83
N LEU A 182 7.53 12.75 6.73
CA LEU A 182 6.10 12.83 6.41
C LEU A 182 5.30 11.76 7.14
N ARG A 183 4.18 12.16 7.75
CA ARG A 183 3.19 11.26 8.35
C ARG A 183 2.49 10.41 7.29
N SER A 184 2.16 9.16 7.64
CA SER A 184 1.36 8.29 6.76
C SER A 184 -0.06 8.80 6.50
N LEU A 185 -0.62 9.55 7.45
CA LEU A 185 -1.95 10.13 7.39
C LEU A 185 -1.95 11.53 8.01
N SER A 186 -2.69 12.45 7.40
CA SER A 186 -2.86 13.82 7.87
C SER A 186 -3.41 13.87 9.30
N LYS A 187 -2.89 14.82 10.11
CA LYS A 187 -3.45 15.15 11.42
C LYS A 187 -4.92 15.60 11.37
N THR A 188 -5.36 16.14 10.24
CA THR A 188 -6.75 16.59 10.03
C THR A 188 -7.71 15.45 9.70
N SER A 189 -7.21 14.23 9.47
CA SER A 189 -8.06 13.07 9.21
C SER A 189 -8.77 12.62 10.48
N SER A 190 -10.05 12.26 10.37
CA SER A 190 -10.82 11.64 11.46
C SER A 190 -10.23 10.29 11.93
N MET A 191 -9.38 9.67 11.09
CA MET A 191 -8.73 8.39 11.35
C MET A 191 -7.32 8.54 11.92
N TYR A 192 -6.82 9.77 12.12
CA TYR A 192 -5.48 10.00 12.65
C TYR A 192 -5.30 9.39 14.05
N MET A 193 -4.27 8.54 14.19
CA MET A 193 -3.94 7.76 15.39
C MET A 193 -5.06 6.87 15.94
N LYS A 194 -6.11 6.59 15.13
CA LYS A 194 -7.19 5.69 15.53
C LYS A 194 -6.79 4.23 15.35
N ARG A 195 -7.03 3.43 16.38
CA ARG A 195 -6.89 1.97 16.32
C ARG A 195 -7.88 1.34 15.34
N ASN A 196 -7.56 0.19 14.76
CA ASN A 196 -8.50 -0.53 13.91
C ASN A 196 -9.45 -1.41 14.73
N THR A 197 -8.90 -2.06 15.74
CA THR A 197 -9.61 -2.85 16.75
C THR A 197 -9.03 -2.51 18.14
N GLU A 198 -9.47 -3.19 19.19
CA GLU A 198 -8.86 -3.05 20.52
C GLU A 198 -7.35 -3.37 20.49
N HIS A 199 -6.96 -4.41 19.75
CA HIS A 199 -5.61 -4.94 19.73
C HIS A 199 -4.77 -4.43 18.54
N ASP A 200 -5.38 -3.76 17.56
CA ASP A 200 -4.68 -3.26 16.36
C ASP A 200 -4.37 -1.76 16.46
N PRO A 201 -3.12 -1.38 16.82
CA PRO A 201 -2.72 0.02 16.93
C PRO A 201 -2.70 0.74 15.56
N PRO A 202 -2.69 2.09 15.53
CA PRO A 202 -2.60 2.85 14.30
C PRO A 202 -1.24 2.64 13.60
N TYR A 203 -1.22 1.85 12.52
CA TYR A 203 0.01 1.52 11.78
C TYR A 203 0.28 2.51 10.61
N TRP A 204 -0.67 2.62 9.66
CA TRP A 204 -0.64 3.57 8.54
C TRP A 204 -1.52 4.81 8.76
N ARG A 205 -1.78 5.15 10.03
CA ARG A 205 -2.72 6.22 10.43
C ARG A 205 -2.03 7.38 11.15
N GLY A 206 -0.79 7.69 10.78
CA GLY A 206 -0.02 8.76 11.41
C GLY A 206 1.49 8.50 11.46
N PRO A 207 1.95 7.29 11.85
CA PRO A 207 3.38 6.98 11.91
C PRO A 207 4.13 7.26 10.60
N ILE A 208 5.42 7.52 10.72
CA ILE A 208 6.32 7.85 9.62
C ILE A 208 6.98 6.56 9.13
N TRP A 209 6.93 6.32 7.83
CA TRP A 209 7.51 5.14 7.20
C TRP A 209 8.67 5.53 6.30
N ILE A 210 9.84 4.98 6.60
CA ILE A 210 11.08 5.26 5.87
C ILE A 210 10.96 4.96 4.36
N PRO A 211 10.39 3.82 3.91
CA PRO A 211 10.34 3.52 2.47
C PRO A 211 9.64 4.60 1.65
N LEU A 212 8.54 5.17 2.15
CA LEU A 212 7.83 6.21 1.42
C LEU A 212 8.48 7.59 1.55
N ASN A 213 9.18 7.85 2.65
CA ASN A 213 9.95 9.10 2.80
C ASN A 213 11.17 9.12 1.88
N ILE A 214 11.84 7.98 1.67
CA ILE A 214 12.93 7.85 0.68
C ILE A 214 12.38 8.15 -0.71
N LEU A 215 11.31 7.46 -1.12
CA LEU A 215 10.73 7.68 -2.45
C LEU A 215 10.25 9.12 -2.67
N ASN A 216 9.76 9.79 -1.62
CA ASN A 216 9.38 11.20 -1.69
C ASN A 216 10.62 12.11 -1.84
N SER A 217 11.66 11.88 -1.04
CA SER A 217 12.91 12.64 -1.12
C SER A 217 13.60 12.49 -2.47
N ASP A 218 13.55 11.30 -3.07
CA ASP A 218 14.17 11.03 -4.38
C ASP A 218 13.56 11.85 -5.51
N VAL A 219 12.33 12.37 -5.36
CA VAL A 219 11.70 13.25 -6.35
C VAL A 219 12.45 14.58 -6.49
N TYR A 220 13.07 15.08 -5.42
CA TYR A 220 13.77 16.38 -5.41
C TYR A 220 15.19 16.34 -5.97
N ASN A 221 15.76 15.15 -6.20
CA ASN A 221 17.15 14.96 -6.62
C ASN A 221 17.33 14.81 -8.14
N TYR A 222 16.35 15.24 -8.94
CA TYR A 222 16.36 15.15 -10.40
C TYR A 222 16.17 16.50 -11.05
#